data_AF-A0A2X2CCH0-F1
#
_entry.id   AF-A0A2X2CCH0-F1
#
_cell.length_a   1.000
_cell.length_b   1.000
_cell.length_c   1.000
_cell.angle_alpha   90.00
_cell.angle_beta   90.00
_cell.angle_gamma   90.00
#
_symmetry.space_group_name_H-M   'P 1'
#
loop_
_entity.id
_entity.type
_entity.pdbx_description
1 polymer ?
#
loop_
_entity_poly.entity_id
_entity_poly.type
_entity_poly.pdbx_seq_one_letter_code
_entity_poly.pdbx_strand_id
1 'polypeptide(L)'
;MNVIIVGGGMAGATLALALSALNKGNISISLIEAREPDNGHPGFDARAIALAHGTAKRLAQIGLWSVLKPFVTPINHVHVSDRGHCGFVNINAQDYDIDALGYVIELHDAGRQLFAQLKKTTQYYAILSR
;
A
#
# COMPACT_ATOMS: atom_id res chain seq x y z
N MET A 1 5.41 3.78 25.35
CA MET A 1 4.09 3.99 24.70
C MET A 1 3.79 2.76 23.88
N ASN A 2 2.56 2.24 23.92
CA ASN A 2 2.15 1.07 23.13
C ASN A 2 1.09 1.50 22.12
N VAL A 3 1.23 1.04 20.87
CA VAL A 3 0.26 1.24 19.80
C VAL A 3 -0.31 -0.11 19.40
N ILE A 4 -1.62 -0.24 19.47
CA ILE A 4 -2.35 -1.42 19.01
C ILE A 4 -3.11 -1.02 17.75
N ILE A 5 -2.90 -1.76 16.67
CA ILE A 5 -3.59 -1.60 15.40
C ILE A 5 -4.52 -2.80 15.24
N VAL A 6 -5.81 -2.54 15.11
CA VAL A 6 -6.84 -3.58 14.91
C VAL A 6 -7.26 -3.55 13.45
N GLY A 7 -6.93 -4.61 12.71
CA GLY A 7 -7.11 -4.72 11.27
C GLY A 7 -5.78 -4.57 10.52
N GLY A 8 -5.32 -5.66 9.92
CA GLY A 8 -4.15 -5.81 9.07
C GLY A 8 -4.43 -5.66 7.57
N GLY A 9 -5.57 -5.11 7.14
CA GLY A 9 -5.75 -4.69 5.74
C GLY A 9 -4.68 -3.67 5.28
N MET A 10 -4.70 -3.30 4.00
CA MET A 10 -3.69 -2.40 3.37
C MET A 10 -3.24 -1.23 4.27
N ALA A 11 -4.20 -0.48 4.82
CA ALA A 11 -3.92 0.69 5.65
C ALA A 11 -3.24 0.32 6.97
N GLY A 12 -3.75 -0.68 7.68
CA GLY A 12 -3.23 -1.10 8.99
C GLY A 12 -1.86 -1.76 8.89
N ALA A 13 -1.66 -2.62 7.90
CA ALA A 13 -0.35 -3.22 7.62
C ALA A 13 0.69 -2.15 7.25
N THR A 14 0.32 -1.21 6.37
CA THR A 14 1.21 -0.10 5.98
C THR A 14 1.52 0.80 7.18
N LEU A 15 0.53 1.11 8.02
CA LEU A 15 0.71 1.92 9.23
C LEU A 15 1.67 1.26 10.23
N ALA A 16 1.49 -0.03 10.51
CA ALA A 16 2.35 -0.78 11.42
C ALA A 16 3.82 -0.76 10.95
N LEU A 17 4.04 -1.00 9.66
CA LEU A 17 5.38 -0.96 9.05
C LEU A 17 5.98 0.46 9.06
N ALA A 18 5.19 1.47 8.72
CA ALA A 18 5.62 2.86 8.72
C ALA A 18 6.03 3.30 10.13
N LEU A 19 5.19 3.02 11.14
CA LEU A 19 5.51 3.31 12.53
C LEU A 19 6.79 2.59 12.94
N SER A 20 6.91 1.30 12.61
CA SER A 20 8.10 0.50 12.92
C SER A 20 9.38 1.12 12.36
N ALA A 21 9.36 1.51 11.07
CA ALA A 21 10.49 2.14 10.41
C ALA A 21 10.84 3.52 11.00
N LEU A 22 9.84 4.32 11.39
CA LEU A 22 10.05 5.72 11.81
C LEU A 22 10.39 5.87 13.30
N ASN A 23 9.96 4.93 14.17
CA ASN A 23 10.04 5.13 15.63
C ASN A 23 11.39 4.73 16.26
N LYS A 24 12.28 4.06 15.52
CA LYS A 24 13.60 3.59 15.99
C LYS A 24 13.58 2.70 17.26
N GLY A 25 12.48 1.96 17.49
CA GLY A 25 12.34 1.04 18.63
C GLY A 25 11.78 1.68 19.92
N ASN A 26 11.39 2.95 19.88
CA ASN A 26 10.84 3.66 21.05
C ASN A 26 9.36 3.33 21.33
N ILE A 27 8.66 2.70 20.38
CA ILE A 27 7.24 2.39 20.46
C ILE A 27 7.05 0.90 20.21
N SER A 28 6.38 0.23 21.16
CA SER A 28 5.92 -1.14 20.94
C SER A 28 4.66 -1.11 20.08
N ILE A 29 4.67 -1.87 18.99
CA ILE A 29 3.59 -1.93 18.00
C ILE A 29 3.05 -3.35 17.97
N SER A 30 1.74 -3.49 18.18
CA SER A 30 1.03 -4.76 18.03
C SER A 30 -0.03 -4.62 16.95
N LEU A 31 0.00 -5.55 15.98
CA LEU A 31 -1.02 -5.64 14.94
C LEU A 31 -1.87 -6.88 15.20
N ILE A 32 -3.18 -6.68 15.29
CA ILE A 32 -4.17 -7.74 15.45
C ILE A 32 -4.96 -7.85 14.16
N GLU A 33 -4.91 -9.02 13.54
CA GLU A 33 -5.68 -9.34 12.35
C GLU A 33 -6.38 -10.70 12.54
N ALA A 34 -7.59 -10.84 11.98
CA ALA A 34 -8.39 -12.05 12.07
C ALA A 34 -7.97 -13.11 11.03
N ARG A 35 -7.37 -12.70 9.89
CA ARG A 35 -7.02 -13.61 8.78
C ARG A 35 -5.62 -13.39 8.23
N GLU A 36 -4.95 -14.48 7.86
CA GLU A 36 -3.74 -14.40 7.02
C GLU A 36 -4.11 -13.81 5.62
N PRO A 37 -3.15 -13.22 4.90
CA PRO A 37 -3.33 -12.68 3.56
C PRO A 37 -3.29 -13.84 2.56
N ASP A 38 -4.28 -14.72 2.64
CA ASP A 38 -4.52 -15.76 1.65
C ASP A 38 -5.44 -15.23 0.52
N ASN A 39 -5.74 -16.09 -0.45
CA ASN A 39 -6.60 -15.76 -1.60
C ASN A 39 -8.04 -15.35 -1.21
N GLY A 40 -8.43 -15.42 0.07
CA GLY A 40 -9.74 -15.04 0.59
C GLY A 40 -9.71 -13.88 1.59
N HIS A 41 -8.58 -13.17 1.74
CA HIS A 41 -8.49 -12.06 2.67
C HIS A 41 -9.32 -10.85 2.16
N PRO A 42 -10.31 -10.35 2.93
CA PRO A 42 -11.24 -9.31 2.45
C PRO A 42 -10.56 -7.96 2.16
N GLY A 43 -9.40 -7.71 2.77
CA GLY A 43 -8.57 -6.53 2.52
C GLY A 43 -7.57 -6.67 1.37
N PHE A 44 -7.39 -7.87 0.80
CA PHE A 44 -6.39 -8.18 -0.24
C PHE A 44 -6.97 -9.11 -1.32
N ASP A 45 -8.15 -8.76 -1.81
CA ASP A 45 -8.83 -9.50 -2.88
C ASP A 45 -8.26 -9.13 -4.28
N ALA A 46 -8.94 -9.59 -5.34
CA ALA A 46 -8.56 -9.35 -6.73
C ALA A 46 -8.76 -7.89 -7.20
N ARG A 47 -9.15 -6.95 -6.33
CA ARG A 47 -9.23 -5.54 -6.72
C ARG A 47 -7.83 -4.96 -6.93
N ALA A 48 -7.73 -3.99 -7.82
CA ALA A 48 -6.55 -3.16 -7.97
C ALA A 48 -6.84 -1.72 -7.51
N ILE A 49 -5.80 -1.05 -7.01
CA ILE A 49 -5.87 0.36 -6.62
C ILE A 49 -4.81 1.17 -7.35
N ALA A 50 -5.13 2.44 -7.63
CA ALA A 50 -4.18 3.41 -8.12
C ALA A 50 -3.50 4.15 -6.95
N LEU A 51 -2.21 3.93 -6.80
CA LEU A 51 -1.33 4.69 -5.90
C LEU A 51 -0.88 5.96 -6.61
N ALA A 52 -1.13 7.12 -6.01
CA ALA A 52 -0.58 8.38 -6.51
C ALA A 52 0.95 8.37 -6.47
N HIS A 53 1.61 9.12 -7.37
CA HIS A 53 3.07 9.30 -7.36
C HIS A 53 3.62 9.69 -5.98
N GLY A 54 2.93 10.60 -5.28
CA GLY A 54 3.29 11.02 -3.92
C GLY A 54 3.24 9.88 -2.89
N THR A 55 2.30 8.95 -3.02
CA THR A 55 2.21 7.75 -2.18
C THR A 55 3.41 6.84 -2.40
N ALA A 56 3.77 6.57 -3.66
CA ALA A 56 4.97 5.80 -3.98
C ALA A 56 6.25 6.42 -3.40
N LYS A 57 6.39 7.75 -3.49
CA LYS A 57 7.50 8.48 -2.84
C LYS A 57 7.53 8.31 -1.32
N ARG A 58 6.39 8.41 -0.64
CA ARG A 58 6.32 8.19 0.82
C ARG A 58 6.64 6.75 1.20
N LEU A 59 6.14 5.78 0.45
CA LEU A 59 6.47 4.36 0.65
C LEU A 59 7.95 4.09 0.45
N ALA A 60 8.63 4.82 -0.43
CA ALA A 60 10.07 4.71 -0.63
C ALA A 60 10.86 5.24 0.58
N GLN A 61 10.41 6.34 1.20
CA GLN A 61 11.05 6.91 2.40
C GLN A 61 11.04 5.95 3.60
N ILE A 62 10.06 5.05 3.67
CA ILE A 62 9.96 4.01 4.71
C ILE A 62 10.44 2.63 4.23
N GLY A 63 11.09 2.55 3.06
CA GLY A 63 11.68 1.32 2.55
C GLY A 63 10.70 0.28 1.99
N LEU A 64 9.40 0.58 1.92
CA LEU A 64 8.39 -0.36 1.42
C LEU A 64 8.30 -0.38 -0.12
N TRP A 65 8.64 0.72 -0.79
CA TRP A 65 8.48 0.82 -2.24
C TRP A 65 9.29 -0.22 -3.02
N SER A 66 10.50 -0.56 -2.58
CA SER A 66 11.34 -1.58 -3.24
C SER A 66 10.68 -2.96 -3.29
N VAL A 67 9.86 -3.27 -2.29
CA VAL A 67 9.13 -4.54 -2.18
C VAL A 67 7.89 -4.55 -3.07
N LEU A 68 7.22 -3.41 -3.21
CA LEU A 68 5.97 -3.28 -3.97
C LEU A 68 6.19 -3.00 -5.46
N LYS A 69 7.28 -2.32 -5.83
CA LYS A 69 7.59 -1.91 -7.21
C LYS A 69 7.56 -3.04 -8.24
N PRO A 70 7.96 -4.30 -7.95
CA PRO A 70 7.86 -5.39 -8.92
C PRO A 70 6.42 -5.77 -9.31
N PHE A 71 5.44 -5.38 -8.49
CA PHE A 71 4.03 -5.76 -8.65
C PHE A 71 3.15 -4.61 -9.15
N VAL A 72 3.75 -3.50 -9.58
CA VAL A 72 3.00 -2.31 -9.98
C VAL A 72 3.09 -2.05 -11.48
N THR A 73 2.03 -1.47 -12.04
CA THR A 73 2.00 -0.97 -13.41
C THR A 73 1.97 0.57 -13.39
N PRO A 74 2.89 1.27 -14.08
CA PRO A 74 2.92 2.73 -14.08
C PRO A 74 1.74 3.34 -14.85
N ILE A 75 1.24 4.47 -14.34
CA ILE A 75 0.21 5.29 -14.99
C ILE A 75 0.92 6.49 -15.63
N ASN A 76 1.14 6.42 -16.94
CA ASN A 76 1.86 7.48 -17.68
C ASN A 76 0.92 8.55 -18.26
N HIS A 77 -0.35 8.21 -18.46
CA HIS A 77 -1.35 9.08 -19.07
C HIS A 77 -2.71 8.84 -18.42
N VAL A 78 -3.43 9.93 -18.10
CA VAL A 78 -4.81 9.90 -17.63
C VAL A 78 -5.67 10.73 -18.58
N HIS A 79 -6.72 10.11 -19.11
CA HIS A 79 -7.74 10.75 -19.93
C HIS A 79 -9.02 10.89 -19.13
N VAL A 80 -9.54 12.12 -19.02
CA VAL A 80 -10.81 12.42 -18.35
C VAL A 80 -11.77 13.01 -19.36
N SER A 81 -12.94 12.40 -19.51
CA SER A 81 -14.06 12.89 -20.31
C SER A 81 -15.37 12.71 -19.56
N ASP A 82 -16.38 13.47 -19.96
CA ASP A 82 -17.71 13.41 -19.36
C ASP A 82 -18.76 13.10 -20.43
N ARG A 83 -19.65 12.16 -20.11
CA ARG A 83 -20.59 11.60 -21.08
C ARG A 83 -21.69 12.62 -21.37
N GLY A 84 -21.82 13.00 -22.63
CA GLY A 84 -22.82 13.97 -23.08
C GLY A 84 -22.33 15.42 -23.04
N HIS A 85 -21.08 15.66 -22.66
CA HIS A 85 -20.45 16.97 -22.66
C HIS A 85 -19.30 17.03 -23.69
N CYS A 86 -19.15 18.17 -24.36
CA CYS A 86 -18.01 18.41 -25.24
C CYS A 86 -16.81 18.85 -24.40
N GLY A 87 -15.73 18.06 -24.42
CA GLY A 87 -14.48 18.38 -23.75
C GLY A 87 -13.82 17.14 -23.15
N PHE A 88 -12.49 17.18 -23.10
CA PHE A 88 -11.70 16.18 -22.40
C PHE A 88 -10.43 16.83 -21.87
N VAL A 89 -9.84 16.20 -20.87
CA VAL A 89 -8.54 16.58 -20.30
C VAL A 89 -7.61 15.39 -20.41
N ASN A 90 -6.42 15.62 -20.96
CA ASN A 90 -5.33 14.66 -20.94
C ASN A 90 -4.27 15.17 -19.96
N ILE A 91 -3.75 14.26 -19.15
CA ILE A 91 -2.69 14.53 -18.19
C ILE A 91 -1.58 13.52 -18.47
N ASN A 92 -0.39 13.98 -18.88
CA ASN A 92 0.76 13.10 -19.10
C ASN A 92 1.80 13.28 -18.01
N ALA A 93 2.49 12.20 -17.64
CA ALA A 93 3.57 12.25 -16.66
C ALA A 93 4.72 13.18 -17.10
N GLN A 94 5.00 13.21 -18.41
CA GLN A 94 6.05 14.03 -19.01
C GLN A 94 5.80 15.54 -18.87
N ASP A 95 4.53 15.98 -18.79
CA ASP A 95 4.18 17.39 -18.62
C ASP A 95 4.63 17.95 -17.25
N TYR A 96 4.99 17.06 -16.31
CA TYR A 96 5.42 17.39 -14.94
C TYR A 96 6.83 16.88 -14.61
N ASP A 97 7.60 16.44 -15.61
CA ASP A 97 8.95 15.88 -15.43
C ASP A 97 9.03 14.73 -14.41
N ILE A 98 8.01 13.86 -14.41
CA ILE A 98 7.98 12.65 -13.56
C ILE A 98 7.83 11.39 -14.40
N ASP A 99 8.36 10.27 -13.88
CA ASP A 99 8.34 8.98 -14.58
C ASP A 99 6.92 8.40 -14.75
N ALA A 100 6.04 8.67 -13.79
CA ALA A 100 4.64 8.22 -13.79
C ALA A 100 3.77 9.09 -12.88
N LEU A 101 2.52 9.32 -13.25
CA LEU A 101 1.49 10.02 -12.46
C LEU A 101 1.09 9.23 -11.20
N GLY A 102 1.23 7.91 -11.28
CA GLY A 102 0.91 6.97 -10.24
C GLY A 102 1.19 5.54 -10.69
N TYR A 103 0.72 4.58 -9.90
CA TYR A 103 0.98 3.17 -10.13
C TYR A 103 -0.24 2.34 -9.73
N VAL A 104 -0.64 1.40 -10.57
CA VAL A 104 -1.70 0.43 -10.24
C VAL A 104 -1.07 -0.80 -9.61
N ILE A 105 -1.65 -1.29 -8.51
CA ILE A 105 -1.23 -2.53 -7.85
C ILE A 105 -2.46 -3.35 -7.48
N GLU A 106 -2.38 -4.67 -7.64
CA GLU A 106 -3.39 -5.59 -7.14
C GLU A 106 -3.27 -5.73 -5.62
N LEU A 107 -4.41 -5.68 -4.91
CA LEU A 107 -4.42 -5.73 -3.45
C LEU A 107 -3.88 -7.07 -2.95
N HIS A 108 -4.14 -8.17 -3.64
CA HIS A 108 -3.58 -9.48 -3.34
C HIS A 108 -2.04 -9.48 -3.28
N ASP A 109 -1.38 -8.94 -4.31
CA ASP A 109 0.08 -8.86 -4.36
C ASP A 109 0.63 -7.93 -3.28
N ALA A 110 0.00 -6.77 -3.11
CA ALA A 110 0.38 -5.83 -2.05
C ALA A 110 0.28 -6.46 -0.66
N GLY A 111 -0.82 -7.16 -0.38
CA GLY A 111 -1.07 -7.81 0.91
C GLY A 111 -0.03 -8.86 1.25
N ARG A 112 0.27 -9.75 0.30
CA ARG A 112 1.31 -10.78 0.48
C ARG A 112 2.66 -10.15 0.84
N GLN A 113 3.05 -9.09 0.14
CA GLN A 113 4.31 -8.41 0.42
C GLN A 113 4.32 -7.68 1.77
N LEU A 114 3.25 -6.95 2.09
CA LEU A 114 3.14 -6.22 3.36
C LEU A 114 3.20 -7.17 4.56
N PHE A 115 2.52 -8.32 4.51
CA PHE A 115 2.55 -9.30 5.60
C PHE A 115 3.89 -10.01 5.71
N ALA A 116 4.55 -10.30 4.58
CA ALA A 116 5.90 -10.82 4.60
C ALA A 116 6.87 -9.86 5.32
N GLN A 117 6.67 -8.54 5.19
CA GLN A 117 7.44 -7.55 5.94
C GLN A 117 7.01 -7.47 7.42
N LEU A 118 5.71 -7.56 7.72
CA LEU A 118 5.21 -7.54 9.10
C LEU A 118 5.78 -8.68 9.93
N LYS A 119 5.86 -9.89 9.36
CA LYS A 119 6.43 -11.09 10.00
C LYS A 119 7.92 -10.95 10.32
N LYS A 120 8.66 -10.09 9.60
CA LYS A 120 10.08 -9.81 9.83
C LYS A 120 10.32 -8.73 10.88
N THR A 121 9.39 -7.78 11.00
CA THR A 121 9.63 -6.51 11.68
C THR A 121 8.93 -6.42 13.04
N THR A 122 7.78 -7.07 13.19
CA THR A 122 6.89 -6.80 14.32
C THR A 122 7.19 -7.72 15.50
N GLN A 123 7.46 -7.11 16.65
CA GLN A 123 7.80 -7.80 17.90
C GLN A 123 6.63 -8.62 18.47
N TYR A 124 5.38 -8.26 18.12
CA TYR A 124 4.16 -9.01 18.42
C TYR A 124 3.15 -8.90 17.28
N TYR A 125 3.08 -9.96 16.46
CA TYR A 125 2.08 -10.13 15.41
C TYR A 125 1.16 -11.28 15.82
N ALA A 126 -0.12 -10.98 16.06
CA ALA A 126 -1.10 -11.96 16.52
C ALA A 126 -2.21 -12.09 15.48
N ILE A 127 -2.31 -13.28 14.88
CA ILE A 127 -3.48 -13.65 14.09
C ILE A 127 -4.45 -14.34 15.03
N LEU A 128 -5.61 -13.74 15.20
CA LEU A 128 -6.71 -14.36 15.94
C LEU A 128 -7.45 -15.33 15.00
N SER A 129 -6.80 -16.42 14.61
CA SER A 129 -7.49 -17.52 13.92
C SER A 129 -8.20 -18.38 14.97
N ARG A 130 -9.53 -18.38 14.95
CA ARG A 130 -10.32 -19.48 15.52
C ARG A 130 -10.23 -20.70 14.63
#